data_AF-A0A2V9MYV1-F1
#
_entry.id   AF-A0A2V9MYV1-F1
#
_cell.length_a   1.000
_cell.length_b   1.000
_cell.length_c   1.000
_cell.angle_alpha   90.00
_cell.angle_beta   90.00
_cell.angle_gamma   90.00
#
_symmetry.space_group_name_H-M   'P 1'
#
loop_
_entity.id
_entity.type
_entity.pdbx_description
1 polymer ?
#
loop_
_entity_poly.entity_id
_entity_poly.type
_entity_poly.pdbx_seq_one_letter_code
_entity_poly.pdbx_strand_id
1 'polypeptide(L)'
;MQLRMGDAPADRVLTFEVSAGPISATPSGGAAVTLLADSRRIELAHLSETTEPLSLLSVPQGTYSSMTIKLSNPEVTFINSSGTLTKLEPSFSQSVTINFNPALNITAAASVVNIDLNLINALTFDAQGNVTGVAITANSFTISAAAVAAGEQGDDDDEHGQLENITGMVTAVSGSTFTMTPGQNAVPLTFTTDENTEFKDGASLGTILNTIVDVEGITQSNGGLYAKEVESVENEAGMEAEGIITQVVGNPATQLSFVAQDGSGAGMGDAKVGGTVTTNVSGAQYRIDQGGMDTSSMGGLPASPNFPFDATTVHSGQRVEVESSSTMSGMSTVAEKVKLRQQTLSGIVSGLGAPVSTGPATFTLTVAPDSAFAMLSGQTTVTVFFQQGTNLHDLASVSNGNTVRVRGLLFFTGSSFNMIAGRIGQ
;
A
#
# COMPACT_ATOMS: atom_id res chain seq x y z
N MET A 1 -11.18 -7.11 17.61
CA MET A 1 -9.82 -7.24 17.05
C MET A 1 -9.93 -7.09 15.55
N GLN A 2 -9.06 -6.26 14.96
CA GLN A 2 -8.84 -6.21 13.53
C GLN A 2 -7.52 -6.91 13.22
N LEU A 3 -7.56 -7.90 12.35
CA LEU A 3 -6.37 -8.55 11.83
C LEU A 3 -5.99 -7.86 10.52
N ARG A 4 -4.73 -7.48 10.38
CA ARG A 4 -4.21 -6.85 9.18
C ARG A 4 -2.97 -7.56 8.68
N MET A 5 -2.66 -7.35 7.41
CA MET A 5 -1.43 -7.82 6.82
C MET A 5 -0.77 -6.71 6.01
N GLY A 6 0.54 -6.63 6.14
CA GLY A 6 1.38 -5.66 5.43
C GLY A 6 2.69 -6.31 5.00
N ASP A 7 3.61 -5.45 4.57
CA ASP A 7 4.91 -5.84 4.06
C ASP A 7 6.03 -4.90 4.52
N ALA A 8 7.18 -5.51 4.78
CA ALA A 8 8.47 -4.85 4.75
C ALA A 8 9.14 -5.15 3.38
N PRO A 9 9.17 -4.16 2.46
CA PRO A 9 9.44 -4.36 1.03
C PRO A 9 10.82 -4.95 0.73
N ALA A 10 10.90 -5.61 -0.42
CA ALA A 10 12.14 -5.95 -1.09
C ALA A 10 12.33 -5.06 -2.32
N ASP A 11 13.37 -4.23 -2.34
CA ASP A 11 13.58 -3.16 -3.33
C ASP A 11 13.51 -3.59 -4.81
N ARG A 12 13.66 -4.88 -5.12
CA ARG A 12 13.63 -5.45 -6.49
C ARG A 12 12.28 -6.00 -6.92
N VAL A 13 11.38 -6.18 -5.97
CA VAL A 13 10.07 -6.80 -6.16
C VAL A 13 9.06 -5.70 -6.49
N LEU A 14 8.31 -5.89 -7.57
CA LEU A 14 7.22 -5.00 -7.97
C LEU A 14 5.89 -5.51 -7.41
N THR A 15 5.68 -6.82 -7.43
CA THR A 15 4.54 -7.45 -6.75
C THR A 15 4.94 -8.73 -6.06
N PHE A 16 4.30 -9.00 -4.93
CA PHE A 16 4.30 -10.29 -4.27
C PHE A 16 2.86 -10.63 -3.89
N GLU A 17 2.29 -11.58 -4.60
CA GLU A 17 0.96 -12.10 -4.32
C GLU A 17 1.05 -13.42 -3.57
N VAL A 18 0.15 -13.67 -2.63
CA VAL A 18 0.06 -14.96 -1.93
C VAL A 18 -1.37 -15.23 -1.48
N SER A 19 -1.78 -16.50 -1.44
CA SER A 19 -3.02 -16.89 -0.76
C SER A 19 -2.73 -17.14 0.73
N ALA A 20 -3.28 -16.29 1.59
CA ALA A 20 -3.16 -16.32 3.04
C ALA A 20 -4.45 -16.82 3.70
N GLY A 21 -4.35 -17.90 4.47
CA GLY A 21 -5.44 -18.48 5.24
C GLY A 21 -5.63 -19.98 4.99
N PRO A 22 -6.25 -20.72 5.93
CA PRO A 22 -6.81 -20.24 7.21
C PRO A 22 -5.76 -19.72 8.19
N ILE A 23 -6.20 -18.86 9.11
CA ILE A 23 -5.42 -18.30 10.22
C ILE A 23 -6.06 -18.69 11.55
N SER A 24 -5.25 -19.14 12.51
CA SER A 24 -5.70 -19.44 13.87
C SER A 24 -4.70 -18.94 14.91
N ALA A 25 -5.17 -18.47 16.04
CA ALA A 25 -4.33 -18.10 17.18
C ALA A 25 -4.49 -19.12 18.32
N THR A 26 -3.37 -19.46 18.95
CA THR A 26 -3.34 -20.41 20.06
C THR A 26 -3.28 -19.64 21.38
N PRO A 27 -4.31 -19.71 22.24
CA PRO A 27 -4.26 -19.13 23.57
C PRO A 27 -3.25 -19.89 24.44
N SER A 28 -2.64 -19.21 25.43
CA SER A 28 -1.72 -19.84 26.39
C SER A 28 -2.40 -20.92 27.25
N GLY A 29 -3.73 -20.96 27.26
CA GLY A 29 -4.54 -22.09 27.70
C GLY A 29 -5.86 -22.15 26.93
N GLY A 30 -6.30 -23.36 26.55
CA GLY A 30 -7.55 -23.57 25.80
C GLY A 30 -7.31 -24.08 24.37
N ALA A 31 -8.38 -24.08 23.56
CA ALA A 31 -8.33 -24.49 22.16
C ALA A 31 -7.98 -23.30 21.24
N ALA A 32 -7.39 -23.58 20.08
CA ALA A 32 -7.09 -22.57 19.07
C ALA A 32 -8.36 -21.83 18.62
N VAL A 33 -8.22 -20.53 18.39
CA VAL A 33 -9.28 -19.63 17.92
C VAL A 33 -9.04 -19.33 16.45
N THR A 34 -10.03 -19.55 15.60
CA THR A 34 -9.96 -19.18 14.18
C THR A 34 -10.02 -17.66 14.03
N LEU A 35 -9.00 -17.09 13.39
CA LEU A 35 -8.94 -15.66 13.03
C LEU A 35 -9.25 -15.41 11.56
N LEU A 36 -9.13 -16.42 10.71
CA LEU A 36 -9.56 -16.36 9.32
C LEU A 36 -9.89 -17.77 8.86
N ALA A 37 -11.14 -18.02 8.45
CA ALA A 37 -11.60 -19.36 8.11
C ALA A 37 -11.16 -19.80 6.71
N ASP A 38 -11.19 -18.87 5.74
CA ASP A 38 -10.89 -19.14 4.33
C ASP A 38 -9.58 -18.48 3.91
N SER A 39 -9.03 -18.92 2.78
CA SER A 39 -7.86 -18.29 2.19
C SER A 39 -8.26 -17.04 1.41
N ARG A 40 -7.43 -16.00 1.47
CA ARG A 40 -7.58 -14.73 0.76
C ARG A 40 -6.33 -14.48 -0.06
N ARG A 41 -6.49 -14.14 -1.34
CA ARG A 41 -5.40 -13.70 -2.20
C ARG A 41 -5.13 -12.23 -1.89
N ILE A 42 -3.87 -11.90 -1.67
CA ILE A 42 -3.39 -10.54 -1.31
C ILE A 42 -2.11 -10.24 -2.08
N GLU A 43 -1.92 -8.99 -2.47
CA GLU A 43 -0.68 -8.41 -2.97
C GLU A 43 -0.06 -7.55 -1.87
N LEU A 44 1.22 -7.78 -1.56
CA LEU A 44 1.85 -7.22 -0.37
C LEU A 44 2.86 -6.11 -0.69
N ALA A 45 3.47 -6.12 -1.88
CA ALA A 45 4.55 -5.19 -2.19
C ALA A 45 4.07 -3.73 -2.32
N HIS A 46 2.80 -3.50 -2.68
CA HIS A 46 2.25 -2.14 -2.75
C HIS A 46 1.96 -1.54 -1.37
N LEU A 47 1.82 -2.37 -0.35
CA LEU A 47 1.53 -1.95 1.01
C LEU A 47 2.75 -1.31 1.66
N SER A 48 3.94 -1.92 1.50
CA SER A 48 5.25 -1.35 1.82
C SER A 48 5.25 -0.15 2.79
N GLU A 49 5.11 -0.43 4.09
CA GLU A 49 4.82 0.53 5.20
C GLU A 49 3.34 0.91 5.42
N THR A 50 2.40 0.14 4.91
CA THR A 50 0.97 0.24 5.24
C THR A 50 0.41 -1.17 5.43
N THR A 51 -0.84 -1.27 5.85
CA THR A 51 -1.49 -2.56 6.13
C THR A 51 -2.92 -2.58 5.63
N GLU A 52 -3.37 -3.76 5.19
CA GLU A 52 -4.76 -3.98 4.79
C GLU A 52 -5.52 -4.86 5.79
N PRO A 53 -6.82 -4.60 6.02
CA PRO A 53 -7.67 -5.47 6.83
C PRO A 53 -7.85 -6.86 6.23
N LEU A 54 -7.34 -7.87 6.93
CA LEU A 54 -7.64 -9.28 6.63
C LEU A 54 -8.91 -9.76 7.31
N SER A 55 -9.31 -9.24 8.47
CA SER A 55 -10.58 -9.59 9.11
C SER A 55 -10.93 -8.66 10.26
N LEU A 56 -12.23 -8.52 10.56
CA LEU A 56 -12.74 -7.85 11.75
C LEU A 56 -13.53 -8.86 12.57
N LEU A 57 -13.05 -9.17 13.78
CA LEU A 57 -13.59 -10.26 14.60
C LEU A 57 -13.67 -9.92 16.09
N SER A 58 -14.66 -10.52 16.74
CA SER A 58 -14.71 -10.63 18.20
C SER A 58 -13.92 -11.86 18.65
N VAL A 59 -12.74 -11.62 19.20
CA VAL A 59 -11.82 -12.67 19.69
C VAL A 59 -11.93 -12.78 21.20
N PRO A 60 -11.96 -13.99 21.80
CA PRO A 60 -11.99 -14.15 23.25
C PRO A 60 -10.81 -13.43 23.93
N GLN A 61 -11.09 -12.75 25.04
CA GLN A 61 -10.06 -12.12 25.87
C GLN A 61 -9.11 -13.17 26.42
N GLY A 62 -7.83 -12.84 26.49
CA GLY A 62 -6.80 -13.72 27.02
C GLY A 62 -5.43 -13.46 26.42
N THR A 63 -4.47 -14.26 26.88
CA THR A 63 -3.11 -14.27 26.37
C THR A 63 -2.96 -15.35 25.31
N TYR A 64 -2.37 -14.99 24.18
CA TYR A 64 -2.08 -15.87 23.06
C TYR A 64 -0.57 -16.05 22.94
N SER A 65 -0.14 -17.29 22.70
CA SER A 65 1.29 -17.63 22.60
C SER A 65 1.77 -17.75 21.16
N SER A 66 0.88 -18.00 20.20
CA SER A 66 1.26 -18.15 18.80
C SER A 66 0.08 -17.95 17.85
N MET A 67 0.41 -17.80 16.58
CA MET A 67 -0.52 -17.84 15.45
C MET A 67 -0.01 -18.82 14.40
N THR A 68 -0.92 -19.52 13.73
CA THR A 68 -0.62 -20.34 12.56
C THR A 68 -1.36 -19.77 11.35
N ILE A 69 -0.61 -19.51 10.28
CA ILE A 69 -1.11 -19.04 8.99
C ILE A 69 -0.75 -20.07 7.92
N LYS A 70 -1.71 -20.46 7.07
CA LYS A 70 -1.43 -21.21 5.85
C LYS A 70 -1.17 -20.23 4.70
N LEU A 71 -0.08 -20.44 3.98
CA LEU A 71 0.30 -19.68 2.80
C LEU A 71 0.43 -20.61 1.61
N SER A 72 -0.07 -20.20 0.45
CA SER A 72 0.01 -20.99 -0.78
C SER A 72 -0.02 -20.13 -2.04
N ASN A 73 0.39 -20.72 -3.17
CA ASN A 73 0.33 -20.11 -4.50
C ASN A 73 0.94 -18.70 -4.56
N PRO A 74 2.18 -18.51 -4.07
CA PRO A 74 2.83 -17.22 -4.18
C PRO A 74 3.18 -16.93 -5.63
N GLU A 75 3.12 -15.66 -6.02
CA GLU A 75 3.54 -15.17 -7.32
C GLU A 75 4.38 -13.91 -7.12
N VAL A 76 5.53 -13.84 -7.77
CA VAL A 76 6.48 -12.74 -7.60
C VAL A 76 6.77 -12.13 -8.94
N THR A 77 6.52 -10.83 -9.09
CA THR A 77 6.93 -10.06 -10.25
C THR A 77 8.06 -9.13 -9.87
N PHE A 78 9.19 -9.24 -10.57
CA PHE A 78 10.41 -8.50 -10.25
C PHE A 78 11.17 -8.16 -11.53
N ILE A 79 12.16 -7.27 -11.40
CA ILE A 79 13.08 -6.96 -12.50
C ILE A 79 14.38 -7.73 -12.27
N ASN A 80 14.73 -8.57 -13.24
CA ASN A 80 15.96 -9.34 -13.17
C ASN A 80 17.19 -8.46 -13.45
N SER A 81 18.38 -9.00 -13.23
CA SER A 81 19.66 -8.29 -13.37
C SER A 81 19.96 -7.81 -14.80
N SER A 82 19.18 -8.25 -15.79
CA SER A 82 19.26 -7.78 -17.18
C SER A 82 18.28 -6.62 -17.47
N GLY A 83 17.54 -6.15 -16.46
CA GLY A 83 16.52 -5.11 -16.62
C GLY A 83 15.19 -5.63 -17.19
N THR A 84 14.98 -6.95 -17.21
CA THR A 84 13.76 -7.55 -17.78
C THR A 84 12.76 -7.91 -16.69
N LEU A 85 11.50 -7.54 -16.92
CA LEU A 85 10.38 -7.94 -16.07
C LEU A 85 10.21 -9.46 -16.11
N THR A 86 10.21 -10.09 -14.94
CA THR A 86 10.15 -11.54 -14.77
C THR A 86 9.08 -11.89 -13.74
N LYS A 87 8.25 -12.89 -14.05
CA LYS A 87 7.27 -13.47 -13.13
C LYS A 87 7.72 -14.85 -12.69
N LEU A 88 7.63 -15.14 -11.40
CA LEU A 88 7.93 -16.44 -10.80
C LEU A 88 6.70 -16.95 -10.05
N GLU A 89 6.29 -18.19 -10.33
CA GLU A 89 5.10 -18.83 -9.74
C GLU A 89 5.53 -20.19 -9.13
N PRO A 90 6.24 -20.20 -7.99
CA PRO A 90 6.75 -21.45 -7.44
C PRO A 90 5.64 -22.25 -6.76
N SER A 91 5.71 -23.57 -6.89
CA SER A 91 4.86 -24.49 -6.12
C SER A 91 5.16 -24.38 -4.63
N PHE A 92 4.31 -23.69 -3.88
CA PHE A 92 4.45 -23.51 -2.44
C PHE A 92 3.09 -23.63 -1.75
N SER A 93 3.04 -24.41 -0.65
CA SER A 93 1.88 -24.50 0.23
C SER A 93 2.34 -24.99 1.60
N GLN A 94 2.41 -24.09 2.58
CA GLN A 94 2.89 -24.40 3.93
C GLN A 94 2.06 -23.73 5.01
N SER A 95 2.01 -24.35 6.18
CA SER A 95 1.51 -23.71 7.41
C SER A 95 2.71 -23.26 8.23
N VAL A 96 2.72 -21.97 8.57
CA VAL A 96 3.77 -21.34 9.37
C VAL A 96 3.19 -21.00 10.73
N THR A 97 3.84 -21.47 11.79
CA THR A 97 3.51 -21.09 13.17
C THR A 97 4.48 -20.03 13.63
N ILE A 98 3.94 -18.88 13.99
CA ILE A 98 4.64 -17.70 14.50
C ILE A 98 4.42 -17.67 16.01
N ASN A 99 5.50 -17.73 16.77
CA ASN A 99 5.42 -17.66 18.23
C ASN A 99 5.55 -16.20 18.66
N PHE A 100 4.65 -15.76 19.54
CA PHE A 100 4.66 -14.40 20.06
C PHE A 100 5.66 -14.28 21.20
N ASN A 101 6.52 -13.26 21.13
CA ASN A 101 7.45 -12.92 22.21
C ASN A 101 7.63 -11.38 22.29
N PRO A 102 6.97 -10.69 23.24
CA PRO A 102 6.11 -11.24 24.30
C PRO A 102 4.79 -11.83 23.78
N ALA A 103 4.11 -12.60 24.62
CA ALA A 103 2.79 -13.15 24.30
C ALA A 103 1.76 -12.02 24.04
N LEU A 104 0.88 -12.23 23.05
CA LEU A 104 -0.13 -11.26 22.64
C LEU A 104 -1.28 -11.24 23.65
N ASN A 105 -1.60 -10.08 24.20
CA ASN A 105 -2.69 -9.92 25.17
C ASN A 105 -3.90 -9.24 24.51
N ILE A 106 -5.00 -9.98 24.37
CA ILE A 106 -6.28 -9.46 23.89
C ILE A 106 -7.16 -9.11 25.09
N THR A 107 -7.59 -7.85 25.16
CA THR A 107 -8.43 -7.33 26.24
C THR A 107 -9.85 -7.02 25.74
N ALA A 108 -10.67 -6.37 26.58
CA ALA A 108 -11.98 -5.89 26.17
C ALA A 108 -11.92 -4.71 25.18
N ALA A 109 -10.79 -3.99 25.12
CA ALA A 109 -10.60 -2.89 24.18
C ALA A 109 -10.44 -3.43 22.75
N ALA A 110 -10.84 -2.63 21.75
CA ALA A 110 -10.48 -2.91 20.38
C ALA A 110 -8.95 -2.94 20.23
N SER A 111 -8.47 -3.86 19.41
CA SER A 111 -7.04 -4.03 19.12
C SER A 111 -6.84 -4.25 17.63
N VAL A 112 -5.73 -3.73 17.13
CA VAL A 112 -5.20 -4.00 15.80
C VAL A 112 -4.05 -4.99 15.99
N VAL A 113 -4.03 -6.03 15.17
CA VAL A 113 -2.94 -7.01 15.10
C VAL A 113 -2.40 -6.97 13.68
N ASN A 114 -1.17 -6.52 13.51
CA ASN A 114 -0.51 -6.44 12.22
C ASN A 114 0.36 -7.68 12.02
N ILE A 115 0.22 -8.29 10.85
CA ILE A 115 1.08 -9.36 10.35
C ILE A 115 1.93 -8.76 9.25
N ASP A 116 3.20 -8.48 9.52
CA ASP A 116 4.10 -7.94 8.51
C ASP A 116 4.95 -9.07 7.95
N LEU A 117 4.75 -9.38 6.68
CA LEU A 117 5.63 -10.31 5.96
C LEU A 117 6.86 -9.52 5.48
N ASN A 118 8.05 -9.90 5.92
CA ASN A 118 9.28 -9.34 5.39
C ASN A 118 9.66 -10.06 4.09
N LEU A 119 9.46 -9.40 2.94
CA LEU A 119 9.70 -10.01 1.64
C LEU A 119 11.15 -10.42 1.41
N ILE A 120 12.11 -9.66 1.95
CA ILE A 120 13.54 -10.02 1.85
C ILE A 120 13.80 -11.37 2.54
N ASN A 121 13.16 -11.60 3.69
CA ASN A 121 13.26 -12.87 4.42
C ASN A 121 12.32 -13.96 3.89
N ALA A 122 11.36 -13.63 3.03
CA ALA A 122 10.41 -14.55 2.41
C ALA A 122 10.90 -15.12 1.07
N LEU A 123 11.88 -14.46 0.44
CA LEU A 123 12.37 -14.78 -0.90
C LEU A 123 13.81 -15.31 -0.86
N THR A 124 14.18 -16.08 -1.88
CA THR A 124 15.57 -16.50 -2.11
C THR A 124 16.15 -15.78 -3.31
N PHE A 125 17.41 -15.37 -3.21
CA PHE A 125 18.09 -14.59 -4.24
C PHE A 125 19.35 -15.29 -4.73
N ASP A 126 19.66 -15.17 -6.03
CA ASP A 126 20.98 -15.58 -6.56
C ASP A 126 22.06 -14.50 -6.29
N ALA A 127 23.30 -14.77 -6.70
CA ALA A 127 24.41 -13.83 -6.54
C ALA A 127 24.28 -12.54 -7.36
N GLN A 128 23.35 -12.50 -8.33
CA GLN A 128 23.01 -11.33 -9.13
C GLN A 128 21.76 -10.62 -8.57
N GLY A 129 21.26 -11.07 -7.42
CA GLY A 129 20.08 -10.56 -6.73
C GLY A 129 18.74 -10.89 -7.41
N ASN A 130 18.71 -11.82 -8.37
CA ASN A 130 17.45 -12.26 -8.96
C ASN A 130 16.68 -13.13 -7.96
N VAL A 131 15.35 -12.98 -7.93
CA VAL A 131 14.49 -13.87 -7.17
C VAL A 131 14.52 -15.26 -7.80
N THR A 132 14.79 -16.28 -6.98
CA THR A 132 14.94 -17.69 -7.41
C THR A 132 13.89 -18.61 -6.81
N GLY A 133 13.17 -18.15 -5.78
CA GLY A 133 12.24 -18.97 -5.03
C GLY A 133 11.60 -18.22 -3.86
N VAL A 134 10.68 -18.91 -3.20
CA VAL A 134 9.94 -18.45 -2.03
C VAL A 134 10.21 -19.43 -0.88
N ALA A 135 10.64 -18.90 0.26
CA ALA A 135 11.05 -19.66 1.44
C ALA A 135 10.50 -19.00 2.72
N ILE A 136 9.18 -18.93 2.85
CA ILE A 136 8.53 -18.30 4.01
C ILE A 136 8.67 -19.18 5.25
N THR A 137 9.18 -18.60 6.33
CA THR A 137 9.33 -19.23 7.64
C THR A 137 8.78 -18.33 8.73
N ALA A 138 8.80 -18.77 9.99
CA ALA A 138 8.37 -17.93 11.12
C ALA A 138 9.19 -16.63 11.24
N ASN A 139 10.46 -16.65 10.82
CA ASN A 139 11.33 -15.47 10.84
C ASN A 139 11.07 -14.49 9.68
N SER A 140 10.22 -14.87 8.73
CA SER A 140 9.75 -13.98 7.68
C SER A 140 8.65 -13.04 8.19
N PHE A 141 8.18 -13.20 9.44
CA PHE A 141 7.10 -12.40 10.00
C PHE A 141 7.54 -11.55 11.18
N THR A 142 7.06 -10.31 11.20
CA THR A 142 6.96 -9.49 12.41
C THR A 142 5.49 -9.38 12.79
N ILE A 143 5.18 -9.53 14.07
CA ILE A 143 3.83 -9.36 14.58
C ILE A 143 3.83 -8.25 15.61
N SER A 144 3.01 -7.23 15.38
CA SER A 144 2.74 -6.19 16.35
C SER A 144 1.25 -6.19 16.71
N ALA A 145 0.94 -5.63 17.87
CA ALA A 145 -0.44 -5.41 18.25
C ALA A 145 -0.54 -4.18 19.14
N ALA A 146 -1.48 -3.32 18.80
CA ALA A 146 -1.79 -2.14 19.58
C ALA A 146 -3.25 -2.16 20.01
N ALA A 147 -3.52 -1.61 21.18
CA ALA A 147 -4.88 -1.26 21.56
C ALA A 147 -5.29 0.02 20.83
N VAL A 148 -6.53 0.08 20.38
CA VAL A 148 -7.12 1.29 19.81
C VAL A 148 -7.67 2.11 20.98
N ALA A 149 -6.90 3.08 21.46
CA ALA A 149 -7.34 3.89 22.59
C ALA A 149 -8.44 4.88 22.20
N ALA A 150 -9.28 5.26 23.17
CA ALA A 150 -10.24 6.33 22.97
C ALA A 150 -9.51 7.69 22.95
N GLY A 151 -9.69 8.48 21.90
CA GLY A 151 -9.02 9.78 21.74
C GLY A 151 -7.74 9.77 20.90
N GLU A 152 -7.19 8.59 20.59
CA GLU A 152 -6.07 8.41 19.62
C GLU A 152 -6.57 8.17 18.19
N GLN A 153 -7.88 8.38 17.96
CA GLN A 153 -8.53 8.28 16.65
C GLN A 153 -8.02 9.30 15.61
N GLY A 154 -7.14 10.21 16.01
CA GLY A 154 -6.45 11.18 15.16
C GLY A 154 -4.94 10.99 15.06
N ASP A 155 -4.36 10.00 15.74
CA ASP A 155 -2.96 9.64 15.49
C ASP A 155 -2.93 8.84 14.19
N ASP A 156 -2.42 9.46 13.13
CA ASP A 156 -2.26 8.88 11.79
C ASP A 156 -1.12 7.85 11.80
N ASP A 157 -1.37 6.76 12.52
CA ASP A 157 -0.51 5.60 12.63
C ASP A 157 -1.30 4.31 12.32
N ASP A 158 -0.80 3.53 11.37
CA ASP A 158 -1.36 2.26 10.91
C ASP A 158 -1.25 1.17 11.99
N GLU A 159 -0.31 1.28 12.93
CA GLU A 159 -0.27 0.44 14.12
C GLU A 159 -1.49 0.65 15.03
N HIS A 160 -2.01 1.88 15.06
CA HIS A 160 -3.12 2.29 15.91
C HIS A 160 -4.48 2.32 15.22
N GLY A 161 -4.53 1.88 13.96
CA GLY A 161 -5.78 1.60 13.28
C GLY A 161 -6.10 2.52 12.10
N GLN A 162 -5.17 3.36 11.64
CA GLN A 162 -5.34 4.07 10.37
C GLN A 162 -5.51 3.09 9.20
N LEU A 163 -6.43 3.38 8.29
CA LEU A 163 -6.62 2.69 7.02
C LEU A 163 -6.33 3.70 5.94
N GLU A 164 -5.21 3.52 5.25
CA GLU A 164 -4.78 4.41 4.18
C GLU A 164 -5.22 3.84 2.83
N ASN A 165 -5.80 4.68 1.97
CA ASN A 165 -6.08 4.36 0.58
C ASN A 165 -6.76 2.99 0.34
N ILE A 166 -7.93 2.76 0.92
CA ILE A 166 -8.67 1.52 0.68
C ILE A 166 -9.62 1.70 -0.50
N THR A 167 -9.24 1.15 -1.65
CA THR A 167 -10.05 1.23 -2.88
C THR A 167 -10.96 0.03 -3.05
N GLY A 168 -12.24 0.27 -3.37
CA GLY A 168 -13.21 -0.80 -3.55
C GLY A 168 -14.60 -0.37 -3.97
N MET A 169 -15.44 -1.35 -4.27
CA MET A 169 -16.82 -1.14 -4.71
C MET A 169 -17.76 -1.02 -3.51
N VAL A 170 -18.54 0.05 -3.41
CA VAL A 170 -19.60 0.17 -2.41
C VAL A 170 -20.78 -0.73 -2.78
N THR A 171 -21.10 -1.66 -1.89
CA THR A 171 -22.15 -2.68 -2.09
C THR A 171 -23.42 -2.39 -1.30
N ALA A 172 -23.36 -1.54 -0.28
CA ALA A 172 -24.53 -1.13 0.50
C ALA A 172 -24.35 0.26 1.10
N VAL A 173 -25.45 1.00 1.22
CA VAL A 173 -25.54 2.25 1.98
C VAL A 173 -26.77 2.17 2.88
N SER A 174 -26.63 2.53 4.15
CA SER A 174 -27.70 2.50 5.14
C SER A 174 -27.52 3.59 6.19
N GLY A 175 -28.35 4.63 6.13
CA GLY A 175 -28.25 5.76 7.07
C GLY A 175 -26.89 6.46 6.93
N SER A 176 -26.12 6.51 8.01
CA SER A 176 -24.77 7.11 8.06
C SER A 176 -23.65 6.08 7.90
N THR A 177 -23.96 4.89 7.36
CA THR A 177 -22.96 3.84 7.12
C THR A 177 -22.97 3.37 5.68
N PHE A 178 -21.82 2.95 5.16
CA PHE A 178 -21.72 2.24 3.90
C PHE A 178 -20.82 1.01 4.05
N THR A 179 -21.07 0.00 3.22
CA THR A 179 -20.25 -1.21 3.12
C THR A 179 -19.60 -1.23 1.75
N MET A 180 -18.29 -1.43 1.70
CA MET A 180 -17.53 -1.64 0.48
C MET A 180 -16.80 -2.97 0.50
N THR A 181 -16.47 -3.47 -0.69
CA THR A 181 -15.61 -4.62 -0.88
C THR A 181 -14.35 -4.13 -1.59
N PRO A 182 -13.18 -4.15 -0.94
CA PRO A 182 -11.91 -3.81 -1.56
C PRO A 182 -11.64 -4.67 -2.80
N GLY A 183 -10.87 -4.13 -3.75
CA GLY A 183 -10.48 -4.84 -4.97
C GLY A 183 -9.73 -6.14 -4.68
N GLN A 184 -8.76 -6.05 -3.77
CA GLN A 184 -8.07 -7.19 -3.19
C GLN A 184 -8.81 -7.80 -2.01
N ASN A 185 -8.48 -9.05 -1.64
CA ASN A 185 -8.89 -9.77 -0.43
C ASN A 185 -10.40 -10.00 -0.18
N ALA A 186 -11.27 -9.28 -0.90
CA ALA A 186 -12.73 -9.31 -0.89
C ALA A 186 -13.36 -9.24 0.52
N VAL A 187 -12.71 -8.59 1.48
CA VAL A 187 -13.24 -8.44 2.84
C VAL A 187 -14.26 -7.31 2.89
N PRO A 188 -15.55 -7.56 3.18
CA PRO A 188 -16.49 -6.45 3.30
C PRO A 188 -16.12 -5.56 4.49
N LEU A 189 -15.91 -4.28 4.24
CA LEU A 189 -15.61 -3.26 5.24
C LEU A 189 -16.80 -2.32 5.38
N THR A 190 -17.30 -2.15 6.59
CA THR A 190 -18.41 -1.25 6.88
C THR A 190 -17.92 -0.04 7.65
N PHE A 191 -18.00 1.12 7.01
CA PHE A 191 -17.59 2.40 7.57
C PHE A 191 -18.80 3.17 8.07
N THR A 192 -18.60 3.83 9.21
CA THR A 192 -19.45 4.91 9.70
C THR A 192 -18.95 6.24 9.16
N THR A 193 -19.86 7.19 8.98
CA THR A 193 -19.59 8.56 8.54
C THR A 193 -20.31 9.55 9.44
N ASP A 194 -19.80 10.77 9.53
CA ASP A 194 -20.47 11.88 10.21
C ASP A 194 -20.25 13.23 9.48
N GLU A 195 -20.51 14.35 10.15
CA GLU A 195 -20.36 15.70 9.60
C GLU A 195 -18.90 16.12 9.32
N ASN A 196 -17.93 15.38 9.88
CA ASN A 196 -16.50 15.59 9.68
C ASN A 196 -15.92 14.65 8.62
N THR A 197 -16.70 13.70 8.08
CA THR A 197 -16.25 12.91 6.93
C THR A 197 -16.15 13.83 5.70
N GLU A 198 -14.96 13.91 5.13
CA GLU A 198 -14.73 14.66 3.89
C GLU A 198 -15.16 13.81 2.68
N PHE A 199 -16.01 14.36 1.83
CA PHE A 199 -16.41 13.71 0.59
C PHE A 199 -15.84 14.48 -0.61
N LYS A 200 -15.10 13.78 -1.49
CA LYS A 200 -14.44 14.36 -2.67
C LYS A 200 -14.97 13.78 -3.97
N ASP A 201 -14.69 14.48 -5.07
CA ASP A 201 -15.01 14.06 -6.45
C ASP A 201 -16.48 13.66 -6.68
N GLY A 202 -17.40 14.35 -6.01
CA GLY A 202 -18.85 14.12 -6.14
C GLY A 202 -19.37 12.96 -5.29
N ALA A 203 -18.53 12.38 -4.43
CA ALA A 203 -18.95 11.42 -3.43
C ALA A 203 -19.97 12.05 -2.45
N SER A 204 -20.91 11.21 -2.03
CA SER A 204 -21.83 11.40 -0.93
C SER A 204 -22.50 10.06 -0.66
N LEU A 205 -23.05 9.84 0.53
CA LEU A 205 -23.82 8.61 0.79
C LEU A 205 -24.96 8.39 -0.22
N GLY A 206 -25.52 9.45 -0.80
CA GLY A 206 -26.57 9.36 -1.82
C GLY A 206 -26.09 8.98 -3.22
N THR A 207 -24.78 9.07 -3.49
CA THR A 207 -24.20 8.87 -4.83
C THR A 207 -23.27 7.67 -4.92
N ILE A 208 -22.72 7.19 -3.80
CA ILE A 208 -21.65 6.17 -3.83
C ILE A 208 -22.14 4.73 -3.97
N LEU A 209 -23.44 4.43 -3.96
CA LEU A 209 -23.88 3.05 -4.14
C LEU A 209 -23.52 2.55 -5.55
N ASN A 210 -22.88 1.38 -5.64
CA ASN A 210 -22.34 0.81 -6.88
C ASN A 210 -21.30 1.71 -7.57
N THR A 211 -20.54 2.48 -6.78
CA THR A 211 -19.35 3.19 -7.25
C THR A 211 -18.11 2.59 -6.61
N ILE A 212 -17.00 2.67 -7.34
CA ILE A 212 -15.67 2.49 -6.79
C ILE A 212 -15.34 3.75 -6.00
N VAL A 213 -14.90 3.56 -4.76
CA VAL A 213 -14.47 4.64 -3.87
C VAL A 213 -13.10 4.33 -3.32
N ASP A 214 -12.35 5.38 -3.06
CA ASP A 214 -11.15 5.40 -2.23
C ASP A 214 -11.56 5.92 -0.84
N VAL A 215 -11.09 5.26 0.22
CA VAL A 215 -11.44 5.57 1.60
C VAL A 215 -10.19 5.67 2.46
N GLU A 216 -10.00 6.86 3.04
CA GLU A 216 -9.14 7.06 4.20
C GLU A 216 -9.97 6.86 5.47
N GLY A 217 -9.53 5.97 6.35
CA GLY A 217 -10.31 5.56 7.51
C GLY A 217 -9.50 5.31 8.77
N ILE A 218 -10.21 5.01 9.84
CA ILE A 218 -9.63 4.60 11.13
C ILE A 218 -10.49 3.52 11.78
N THR A 219 -9.84 2.68 12.57
CA THR A 219 -10.52 1.81 13.54
C THR A 219 -10.82 2.61 14.80
N GLN A 220 -12.06 2.52 15.27
CA GLN A 220 -12.52 3.16 16.50
C GLN A 220 -12.28 2.26 17.72
N SER A 221 -12.33 2.83 18.92
CA SER A 221 -12.08 2.10 20.18
C SER A 221 -13.14 1.02 20.49
N ASN A 222 -14.31 1.09 19.82
CA ASN A 222 -15.34 0.06 19.84
C ASN A 222 -15.14 -1.05 18.79
N GLY A 223 -14.11 -0.94 17.94
CA GLY A 223 -13.78 -1.86 16.85
C GLY A 223 -14.53 -1.61 15.54
N GLY A 224 -15.40 -0.60 15.48
CA GLY A 224 -16.02 -0.13 14.24
C GLY A 224 -15.04 0.66 13.38
N LEU A 225 -15.35 0.83 12.09
CA LEU A 225 -14.56 1.66 11.18
C LEU A 225 -15.24 3.01 10.98
N TYR A 226 -14.45 4.07 10.88
CA TYR A 226 -14.88 5.41 10.57
C TYR A 226 -14.14 5.91 9.33
N ALA A 227 -14.87 6.46 8.36
CA ALA A 227 -14.27 7.09 7.18
C ALA A 227 -13.96 8.56 7.49
N LYS A 228 -12.67 8.91 7.42
CA LYS A 228 -12.20 10.30 7.48
C LYS A 228 -12.46 10.98 6.14
N GLU A 229 -12.19 10.28 5.05
CA GLU A 229 -12.38 10.75 3.69
C GLU A 229 -13.01 9.66 2.82
N VAL A 230 -13.86 10.06 1.87
CA VAL A 230 -14.40 9.20 0.82
C VAL A 230 -14.32 9.94 -0.51
N GLU A 231 -13.53 9.42 -1.45
CA GLU A 231 -13.42 9.93 -2.81
C GLU A 231 -14.15 8.99 -3.78
N SER A 232 -14.95 9.56 -4.69
CA SER A 232 -15.57 8.78 -5.77
C SER A 232 -14.57 8.62 -6.91
N VAL A 233 -14.31 7.39 -7.32
CA VAL A 233 -13.38 7.08 -8.40
C VAL A 233 -14.15 6.91 -9.70
N GLU A 234 -14.93 5.83 -9.82
CA GLU A 234 -15.66 5.43 -11.02
C GLU A 234 -16.99 4.77 -10.67
N ASN A 235 -17.90 4.67 -11.64
CA ASN A 235 -19.12 3.87 -11.48
C ASN A 235 -18.87 2.37 -11.75
N GLU A 236 -19.88 1.52 -11.54
CA GLU A 236 -19.79 0.06 -11.75
C GLU A 236 -19.34 -0.40 -13.15
N ALA A 237 -19.47 0.44 -14.18
CA ALA A 237 -19.03 0.11 -15.54
C ALA A 237 -17.57 0.51 -15.82
N GLY A 238 -17.00 1.36 -14.97
CA GLY A 238 -15.60 1.75 -15.02
C GLY A 238 -14.69 0.79 -14.26
N MET A 239 -13.40 1.10 -14.30
CA MET A 239 -12.35 0.38 -13.61
C MET A 239 -11.31 1.35 -13.08
N GLU A 240 -10.62 0.90 -12.06
CA GLU A 240 -9.41 1.49 -11.53
C GLU A 240 -8.32 0.39 -11.49
N ALA A 241 -7.08 0.76 -11.80
CA ALA A 241 -5.93 -0.12 -11.59
C ALA A 241 -4.68 0.66 -11.16
N GLU A 242 -4.03 0.18 -10.11
CA GLU A 242 -2.81 0.78 -9.56
C GLU A 242 -1.56 -0.01 -9.93
N GLY A 243 -0.42 0.66 -10.03
CA GLY A 243 0.85 -0.03 -10.14
C GLY A 243 2.06 0.82 -10.49
N ILE A 244 3.22 0.16 -10.63
CA ILE A 244 4.49 0.80 -10.98
C ILE A 244 4.66 0.84 -12.49
N ILE A 245 4.86 2.05 -13.04
CA ILE A 245 5.15 2.27 -14.45
C ILE A 245 6.47 1.60 -14.81
N THR A 246 6.42 0.68 -15.77
CA THR A 246 7.59 0.02 -16.33
C THR A 246 8.02 0.64 -17.65
N GLN A 247 7.09 1.23 -18.41
CA GLN A 247 7.38 1.85 -19.69
C GLN A 247 6.50 3.07 -19.96
N VAL A 248 7.09 4.11 -20.57
CA VAL A 248 6.38 5.26 -21.14
C VAL A 248 6.65 5.33 -22.64
N VAL A 249 5.59 5.50 -23.44
CA VAL A 249 5.68 5.66 -24.90
C VAL A 249 5.20 7.04 -25.32
N GLY A 250 6.07 7.80 -26.00
CA GLY A 250 5.81 9.17 -26.44
C GLY A 250 6.33 10.21 -25.44
N ASN A 251 6.53 11.43 -25.92
CA ASN A 251 6.74 12.62 -25.09
C ASN A 251 6.17 13.85 -25.83
N PRO A 252 4.94 14.31 -25.49
CA PRO A 252 4.08 13.85 -24.40
C PRO A 252 3.67 12.37 -24.52
N ALA A 253 3.48 11.71 -23.38
CA ALA A 253 3.11 10.31 -23.27
C ALA A 253 1.77 10.04 -23.94
N THR A 254 1.73 8.95 -24.70
CA THR A 254 0.52 8.43 -25.38
C THR A 254 0.10 7.07 -24.85
N GLN A 255 1.03 6.34 -24.22
CA GLN A 255 0.78 5.05 -23.61
C GLN A 255 1.71 4.83 -22.41
N LEU A 256 1.17 4.18 -21.38
CA LEU A 256 1.90 3.68 -20.23
C LEU A 256 1.79 2.16 -20.18
N SER A 257 2.86 1.49 -19.76
CA SER A 257 2.82 0.12 -19.27
C SER A 257 3.20 0.12 -17.81
N PHE A 258 2.44 -0.60 -16.98
CA PHE A 258 2.71 -0.75 -15.55
C PHE A 258 2.40 -2.16 -15.07
N VAL A 259 3.04 -2.58 -13.97
CA VAL A 259 2.70 -3.84 -13.31
C VAL A 259 1.59 -3.57 -12.32
N ALA A 260 0.42 -4.18 -12.51
CA ALA A 260 -0.73 -4.00 -11.63
C ALA A 260 -0.42 -4.54 -10.23
N GLN A 261 -0.62 -3.69 -9.24
CA GLN A 261 -0.45 -3.95 -7.82
C GLN A 261 -1.80 -4.10 -7.13
N ASP A 262 -2.78 -3.30 -7.55
CA ASP A 262 -4.16 -3.36 -7.10
C ASP A 262 -5.10 -2.99 -8.26
N GLY A 263 -6.40 -3.19 -8.06
CA GLY A 263 -7.41 -2.52 -8.84
C GLY A 263 -8.83 -3.00 -8.55
N SER A 264 -9.81 -2.16 -8.86
CA SER A 264 -11.23 -2.48 -8.72
C SER A 264 -12.04 -2.23 -9.99
N GLY A 265 -13.27 -2.76 -10.01
CA GLY A 265 -14.25 -2.46 -11.06
C GLY A 265 -14.30 -3.42 -12.26
N ALA A 266 -14.92 -2.95 -13.33
CA ALA A 266 -15.36 -3.76 -14.46
C ALA A 266 -14.19 -4.33 -15.26
N GLY A 267 -14.00 -5.64 -15.12
CA GLY A 267 -12.96 -6.37 -15.84
C GLY A 267 -11.63 -6.38 -15.10
N MET A 268 -11.46 -5.64 -14.01
CA MET A 268 -10.32 -5.78 -13.11
C MET A 268 -10.59 -6.89 -12.07
N GLY A 269 -9.53 -7.54 -11.57
CA GLY A 269 -9.63 -8.57 -10.53
C GLY A 269 -8.31 -9.33 -10.34
N ASP A 270 -8.26 -10.20 -9.32
CA ASP A 270 -7.04 -10.85 -8.81
C ASP A 270 -6.13 -11.45 -9.90
N ALA A 271 -6.69 -12.06 -10.94
CA ALA A 271 -5.91 -12.68 -12.02
C ALA A 271 -5.08 -11.68 -12.87
N LYS A 272 -5.28 -10.37 -12.68
CA LYS A 272 -4.56 -9.31 -13.38
C LYS A 272 -3.48 -8.65 -12.55
N VAL A 273 -3.55 -8.80 -11.22
CA VAL A 273 -2.49 -8.36 -10.31
C VAL A 273 -1.21 -9.12 -10.66
N GLY A 274 -0.07 -8.45 -10.53
CA GLY A 274 1.23 -8.92 -10.99
C GLY A 274 1.42 -8.95 -12.51
N GLY A 275 0.36 -8.72 -13.29
CA GLY A 275 0.39 -8.63 -14.75
C GLY A 275 0.80 -7.25 -15.26
N THR A 276 1.26 -7.18 -16.50
CA THR A 276 1.52 -5.90 -17.18
C THR A 276 0.26 -5.35 -17.82
N VAL A 277 -0.24 -4.21 -17.32
CA VAL A 277 -1.32 -3.44 -17.92
C VAL A 277 -0.74 -2.45 -18.93
N THR A 278 -1.38 -2.33 -20.08
CA THR A 278 -1.05 -1.33 -21.11
C THR A 278 -2.21 -0.35 -21.28
N THR A 279 -1.95 0.92 -21.06
CA THR A 279 -2.98 1.96 -21.02
C THR A 279 -2.71 3.02 -22.06
N ASN A 280 -3.69 3.33 -22.90
CA ASN A 280 -3.65 4.54 -23.72
C ASN A 280 -3.97 5.75 -22.82
N VAL A 281 -3.06 6.71 -22.76
CA VAL A 281 -3.19 7.93 -21.94
C VAL A 281 -3.31 9.20 -22.78
N SER A 282 -3.55 9.04 -24.09
CA SER A 282 -3.73 10.16 -25.01
C SER A 282 -4.99 10.93 -24.65
N GLY A 283 -4.83 12.08 -23.99
CA GLY A 283 -5.93 12.92 -23.51
C GLY A 283 -6.36 12.65 -22.07
N ALA A 284 -5.66 11.79 -21.34
CA ALA A 284 -5.90 11.58 -19.92
C ALA A 284 -5.59 12.85 -19.10
N GLN A 285 -6.34 13.05 -18.02
CA GLN A 285 -6.06 14.08 -17.03
C GLN A 285 -5.04 13.58 -16.02
N TYR A 286 -4.00 14.35 -15.77
CA TYR A 286 -3.01 14.02 -14.76
C TYR A 286 -3.38 14.69 -13.43
N ARG A 287 -3.35 13.89 -12.37
CA ARG A 287 -3.75 14.27 -11.01
C ARG A 287 -2.73 13.73 -10.02
N ILE A 288 -2.80 14.25 -8.81
CA ILE A 288 -1.99 13.77 -7.70
C ILE A 288 -2.99 13.33 -6.67
N ASP A 289 -2.84 12.11 -6.20
CA ASP A 289 -3.43 11.75 -4.95
C ASP A 289 -2.36 11.93 -3.86
N GLN A 290 -2.60 12.88 -2.95
CA GLN A 290 -1.68 13.16 -1.87
C GLN A 290 -1.96 12.30 -0.62
N GLY A 291 -3.11 11.63 -0.55
CA GLY A 291 -3.62 11.01 0.68
C GLY A 291 -3.65 11.99 1.87
N GLY A 292 -3.33 11.47 3.06
CA GLY A 292 -3.22 12.26 4.28
C GLY A 292 -1.91 13.07 4.46
N MET A 293 -1.04 13.15 3.46
CA MET A 293 0.28 13.78 3.63
C MET A 293 0.20 15.30 3.88
N ASP A 294 0.96 15.77 4.88
CA ASP A 294 1.13 17.20 5.14
C ASP A 294 2.05 17.86 4.11
N THR A 295 1.48 18.71 3.25
CA THR A 295 2.20 19.53 2.28
C THR A 295 2.17 21.02 2.62
N SER A 296 1.68 21.39 3.80
CA SER A 296 1.44 22.78 4.21
C SER A 296 2.73 23.60 4.28
N SER A 297 3.85 23.01 4.72
CA SER A 297 5.17 23.67 4.75
C SER A 297 5.74 23.99 3.36
N MET A 298 5.16 23.42 2.29
CA MET A 298 5.47 23.77 0.90
C MET A 298 4.50 24.80 0.32
N GLY A 299 3.52 25.26 1.09
CA GLY A 299 2.40 26.08 0.60
C GLY A 299 1.29 25.27 -0.06
N GLY A 300 1.24 23.96 0.21
CA GLY A 300 0.36 23.00 -0.46
C GLY A 300 0.94 22.50 -1.79
N LEU A 301 0.37 21.41 -2.32
CA LEU A 301 0.69 20.98 -3.68
C LEU A 301 0.13 22.00 -4.69
N PRO A 302 0.93 22.50 -5.62
CA PRO A 302 0.42 23.28 -6.73
C PRO A 302 -0.63 22.47 -7.50
N ALA A 303 -1.80 23.05 -7.75
CA ALA A 303 -2.77 22.42 -8.65
C ALA A 303 -2.14 22.21 -10.05
N SER A 304 -2.58 21.17 -10.75
CA SER A 304 -2.27 20.99 -12.17
C SER A 304 -2.57 22.30 -12.93
N PRO A 305 -1.66 22.80 -13.79
CA PRO A 305 -0.48 22.13 -14.34
C PRO A 305 0.85 22.42 -13.62
N ASN A 306 0.84 23.03 -12.44
CA ASN A 306 2.06 23.58 -11.83
C ASN A 306 2.89 22.57 -11.03
N PHE A 307 2.31 21.42 -10.69
CA PHE A 307 3.08 20.30 -10.14
C PHE A 307 3.59 19.43 -11.29
N PRO A 308 4.85 18.97 -11.25
CA PRO A 308 5.50 18.25 -12.35
C PRO A 308 5.02 16.78 -12.45
N PHE A 309 3.73 16.60 -12.67
CA PHE A 309 3.12 15.33 -13.02
C PHE A 309 2.11 15.54 -14.15
N ASP A 310 2.60 15.38 -15.37
CA ASP A 310 1.82 15.47 -16.60
C ASP A 310 2.35 14.49 -17.66
N ALA A 311 1.79 14.53 -18.87
CA ALA A 311 2.21 13.65 -19.97
C ALA A 311 3.69 13.82 -20.38
N THR A 312 4.35 14.92 -20.04
CA THR A 312 5.78 15.14 -20.34
C THR A 312 6.71 14.75 -19.20
N THR A 313 6.18 14.63 -17.98
CA THR A 313 6.97 14.29 -16.78
C THR A 313 6.65 12.93 -16.17
N VAL A 314 5.59 12.25 -16.61
CA VAL A 314 5.34 10.85 -16.25
C VAL A 314 6.50 9.96 -16.72
N HIS A 315 6.99 9.09 -15.84
CA HIS A 315 8.23 8.34 -16.04
C HIS A 315 8.17 6.93 -15.43
N SER A 316 8.91 5.99 -16.02
CA SER A 316 9.10 4.66 -15.44
C SER A 316 9.71 4.74 -14.04
N GLY A 317 9.21 3.90 -13.12
CA GLY A 317 9.57 3.88 -11.71
C GLY A 317 8.60 4.62 -10.78
N GLN A 318 7.64 5.38 -11.33
CA GLN A 318 6.56 6.00 -10.56
C GLN A 318 5.38 5.04 -10.35
N ARG A 319 4.75 5.09 -9.18
CA ARG A 319 3.47 4.44 -8.89
C ARG A 319 2.32 5.33 -9.34
N VAL A 320 1.38 4.76 -10.08
CA VAL A 320 0.19 5.46 -10.55
C VAL A 320 -1.06 4.64 -10.33
N GLU A 321 -2.17 5.36 -10.26
CA GLU A 321 -3.50 4.83 -10.44
C GLU A 321 -4.03 5.28 -11.80
N VAL A 322 -4.68 4.36 -12.51
CA VAL A 322 -5.32 4.59 -13.80
C VAL A 322 -6.82 4.38 -13.64
N GLU A 323 -7.58 5.43 -13.94
CA GLU A 323 -9.04 5.37 -13.98
C GLU A 323 -9.55 5.33 -15.42
N SER A 324 -10.56 4.51 -15.65
CA SER A 324 -11.30 4.47 -16.89
C SER A 324 -12.78 4.30 -16.63
N SER A 325 -13.61 5.14 -17.26
CA SER A 325 -15.06 4.97 -17.31
C SER A 325 -15.53 3.77 -18.17
N SER A 326 -14.60 2.94 -18.64
CA SER A 326 -14.87 1.77 -19.47
C SER A 326 -14.26 0.50 -18.89
N THR A 327 -14.89 -0.64 -19.17
CA THR A 327 -14.39 -1.93 -18.72
C THR A 327 -13.02 -2.27 -19.32
N MET A 328 -12.16 -2.84 -18.49
CA MET A 328 -10.85 -3.32 -18.91
C MET A 328 -10.98 -4.50 -19.89
N SER A 329 -10.25 -4.44 -21.02
CA SER A 329 -10.25 -5.50 -22.02
C SER A 329 -8.91 -6.24 -22.03
N GLY A 330 -8.90 -7.48 -21.54
CA GLY A 330 -7.64 -8.22 -21.38
C GLY A 330 -6.73 -7.46 -20.41
N MET A 331 -5.49 -7.15 -20.81
CA MET A 331 -4.56 -6.33 -20.02
C MET A 331 -4.45 -4.90 -20.58
N SER A 332 -5.52 -4.38 -21.20
CA SER A 332 -5.51 -3.07 -21.83
C SER A 332 -6.72 -2.22 -21.47
N THR A 333 -6.49 -0.91 -21.40
CA THR A 333 -7.54 0.09 -21.11
C THR A 333 -7.20 1.45 -21.74
N VAL A 334 -8.15 2.38 -21.69
CA VAL A 334 -7.99 3.79 -22.08
C VAL A 334 -8.24 4.64 -20.85
N ALA A 335 -7.22 5.36 -20.39
CA ALA A 335 -7.33 6.20 -19.21
C ALA A 335 -8.09 7.49 -19.52
N GLU A 336 -8.97 7.87 -18.61
CA GLU A 336 -9.44 9.25 -18.52
C GLU A 336 -8.66 10.05 -17.47
N LYS A 337 -8.16 9.38 -16.43
CA LYS A 337 -7.27 9.99 -15.43
C LYS A 337 -6.07 9.09 -15.15
N VAL A 338 -4.94 9.73 -14.86
CA VAL A 338 -3.74 9.11 -14.31
C VAL A 338 -3.39 9.89 -13.04
N LYS A 339 -3.44 9.22 -11.90
CA LYS A 339 -3.10 9.79 -10.59
C LYS A 339 -1.72 9.32 -10.16
N LEU A 340 -0.88 10.23 -9.69
CA LEU A 340 0.35 9.87 -8.98
C LEU A 340 -0.04 9.40 -7.58
N ARG A 341 0.35 8.18 -7.20
CA ARG A 341 0.14 7.63 -5.85
C ARG A 341 1.44 7.66 -5.05
N GLN A 342 1.31 7.57 -3.74
CA GLN A 342 2.46 7.39 -2.85
C GLN A 342 3.13 6.03 -3.05
N GLN A 343 4.46 6.01 -3.02
CA GLN A 343 5.28 4.79 -3.06
C GLN A 343 6.43 4.86 -2.07
N THR A 344 7.01 3.71 -1.78
CA THR A 344 8.11 3.59 -0.82
C THR A 344 9.42 3.29 -1.54
N LEU A 345 10.50 3.94 -1.10
CA LEU A 345 11.87 3.67 -1.55
C LEU A 345 12.78 3.46 -0.34
N SER A 346 13.63 2.44 -0.38
CA SER A 346 14.68 2.23 0.62
C SER A 346 16.01 2.79 0.12
N GLY A 347 16.79 3.40 1.01
CA GLY A 347 18.10 3.91 0.64
C GLY A 347 18.90 4.52 1.78
N ILE A 348 20.09 5.01 1.45
CA ILE A 348 21.03 5.63 2.38
C ILE A 348 20.87 7.15 2.33
N VAL A 349 20.71 7.76 3.50
CA VAL A 349 20.57 9.21 3.67
C VAL A 349 21.90 9.94 3.55
N SER A 350 21.92 11.07 2.84
CA SER A 350 23.05 11.99 2.78
C SER A 350 22.62 13.45 2.58
N GLY A 351 23.52 14.40 2.81
CA GLY A 351 23.27 15.83 2.56
C GLY A 351 22.62 16.60 3.71
N LEU A 352 22.35 15.96 4.86
CA LEU A 352 21.88 16.65 6.07
C LEU A 352 23.03 17.40 6.76
N GLY A 353 22.75 18.59 7.30
CA GLY A 353 23.72 19.35 8.10
C GLY A 353 23.87 18.84 9.55
N ALA A 354 22.83 18.21 10.09
CA ALA A 354 22.75 17.62 11.42
C ALA A 354 21.59 16.59 11.43
N PRO A 355 21.46 15.75 12.47
CA PRO A 355 20.26 14.91 12.66
C PRO A 355 18.96 15.75 12.67
N VAL A 356 17.91 15.25 12.02
CA VAL A 356 16.61 15.93 11.88
C VAL A 356 15.50 15.05 12.44
N SER A 357 14.72 15.58 13.39
CA SER A 357 13.56 14.88 13.99
C SER A 357 12.21 15.48 13.57
N THR A 358 12.21 16.60 12.84
CA THR A 358 11.03 17.27 12.27
C THR A 358 11.48 18.10 11.08
N GLY A 359 10.67 18.16 10.02
CA GLY A 359 10.91 19.08 8.91
C GLY A 359 10.68 20.56 9.28
N PRO A 360 10.89 21.50 8.34
CA PRO A 360 11.28 21.24 6.96
C PRO A 360 12.79 20.97 6.80
N ALA A 361 13.13 19.91 6.08
CA ALA A 361 14.50 19.59 5.69
C ALA A 361 14.54 18.93 4.31
N THR A 362 15.72 18.86 3.70
CA THR A 362 15.93 18.15 2.44
C THR A 362 17.18 17.30 2.53
N PHE A 363 17.12 16.09 2.00
CA PHE A 363 18.26 15.18 1.92
C PHE A 363 18.25 14.38 0.62
N THR A 364 19.39 13.78 0.29
CA THR A 364 19.49 12.84 -0.83
C THR A 364 19.35 11.42 -0.32
N LEU A 365 18.37 10.70 -0.84
CA LEU A 365 18.23 9.25 -0.67
C LEU A 365 18.97 8.56 -1.82
N THR A 366 19.98 7.75 -1.49
CA THR A 366 20.68 6.91 -2.47
C THR A 366 20.12 5.50 -2.40
N VAL A 367 19.41 5.07 -3.44
CA VAL A 367 18.82 3.73 -3.53
C VAL A 367 19.85 2.70 -4.05
N ALA A 368 19.59 1.42 -3.84
CA ALA A 368 20.41 0.36 -4.41
C ALA A 368 20.36 0.40 -5.96
N PRO A 369 21.49 0.29 -6.68
CA PRO A 369 21.51 0.31 -8.15
C PRO A 369 20.71 -0.82 -8.81
N ASP A 370 20.51 -1.92 -8.09
CA ASP A 370 19.73 -3.06 -8.54
C ASP A 370 18.29 -3.05 -8.00
N SER A 371 17.84 -1.98 -7.33
CA SER A 371 16.43 -1.78 -7.00
C SER A 371 15.57 -1.67 -8.27
N ALA A 372 14.30 -2.07 -8.17
CA ALA A 372 13.33 -1.93 -9.25
C ALA A 372 13.21 -0.47 -9.71
N PHE A 373 13.18 0.48 -8.77
CA PHE A 373 13.19 1.91 -9.09
C PHE A 373 14.43 2.30 -9.91
N ALA A 374 15.64 1.92 -9.49
CA ALA A 374 16.86 2.28 -10.22
C ALA A 374 16.93 1.66 -11.61
N MET A 375 16.50 0.41 -11.75
CA MET A 375 16.48 -0.27 -13.06
C MET A 375 15.43 0.28 -14.01
N LEU A 376 14.26 0.71 -13.52
CA LEU A 376 13.21 1.31 -14.35
C LEU A 376 13.50 2.77 -14.72
N SER A 377 13.95 3.55 -13.75
CA SER A 377 14.16 5.00 -13.91
C SER A 377 15.53 5.34 -14.49
N GLY A 378 16.51 4.45 -14.33
CA GLY A 378 17.92 4.72 -14.61
C GLY A 378 18.59 5.65 -13.57
N GLN A 379 17.95 5.91 -12.42
CA GLN A 379 18.40 6.86 -11.41
C GLN A 379 18.62 6.16 -10.06
N THR A 380 19.71 6.50 -9.37
CA THR A 380 20.03 5.94 -8.04
C THR A 380 19.87 6.95 -6.91
N THR A 381 19.45 8.17 -7.23
CA THR A 381 19.33 9.26 -6.25
C THR A 381 17.98 9.94 -6.36
N VAL A 382 17.35 10.17 -5.22
CA VAL A 382 16.10 10.93 -5.08
C VAL A 382 16.33 12.05 -4.08
N THR A 383 15.90 13.26 -4.43
CA THR A 383 15.86 14.37 -3.47
C THR A 383 14.60 14.25 -2.63
N VAL A 384 14.73 14.08 -1.32
CA VAL A 384 13.61 13.91 -0.40
C VAL A 384 13.34 15.21 0.34
N PHE A 385 12.09 15.67 0.29
CA PHE A 385 11.57 16.80 1.03
C PHE A 385 10.86 16.30 2.30
N PHE A 386 11.54 16.42 3.45
CA PHE A 386 11.03 16.10 4.78
C PHE A 386 10.19 17.29 5.28
N GLN A 387 8.88 17.10 5.47
CA GLN A 387 7.93 18.11 5.92
C GLN A 387 7.76 18.09 7.45
N GLN A 388 7.07 19.10 7.99
CA GLN A 388 6.80 19.16 9.43
C GLN A 388 5.89 18.01 9.88
N GLY A 389 4.84 17.68 9.11
CA GLY A 389 3.95 16.55 9.38
C GLY A 389 4.42 15.19 8.86
N THR A 390 5.66 15.05 8.35
CA THR A 390 6.17 13.73 7.98
C THR A 390 6.30 12.86 9.23
N ASN A 391 5.64 11.70 9.23
CA ASN A 391 5.67 10.74 10.32
C ASN A 391 7.05 10.04 10.38
N LEU A 392 7.66 9.99 11.56
CA LEU A 392 8.84 9.15 11.81
C LEU A 392 8.38 7.86 12.49
N HIS A 393 8.53 6.74 11.79
CA HIS A 393 8.15 5.41 12.29
C HIS A 393 9.42 4.67 12.75
N ASP A 394 9.39 4.12 13.97
CA ASP A 394 10.55 3.46 14.61
C ASP A 394 11.87 4.27 14.60
N LEU A 395 11.75 5.60 14.54
CA LEU A 395 12.86 6.53 14.39
C LEU A 395 12.72 7.74 15.31
N ALA A 396 13.77 8.07 16.07
CA ALA A 396 13.84 9.32 16.83
C ALA A 396 14.30 10.52 15.98
N SER A 397 15.12 10.27 14.96
CA SER A 397 15.65 11.27 14.04
C SER A 397 16.28 10.61 12.83
N VAL A 398 16.39 11.34 11.72
CA VAL A 398 17.08 10.95 10.50
C VAL A 398 18.46 11.60 10.43
N SER A 399 19.50 10.82 10.12
CA SER A 399 20.90 11.27 10.04
C SER A 399 21.60 10.74 8.78
N ASN A 400 22.67 11.42 8.35
CA ASN A 400 23.53 10.92 7.27
C ASN A 400 24.06 9.52 7.59
N GLY A 401 24.03 8.63 6.59
CA GLY A 401 24.45 7.24 6.71
C GLY A 401 23.39 6.30 7.28
N ASN A 402 22.22 6.80 7.70
CA ASN A 402 21.10 5.91 8.01
C ASN A 402 20.60 5.25 6.73
N THR A 403 20.33 3.94 6.81
CA THR A 403 19.44 3.27 5.88
C THR A 403 18.02 3.52 6.37
N VAL A 404 17.18 4.09 5.53
CA VAL A 404 15.78 4.39 5.83
C VAL A 404 14.91 3.93 4.69
N ARG A 405 13.64 3.73 4.99
CA ARG A 405 12.57 3.64 4.02
C ARG A 405 11.80 4.95 4.03
N VAL A 406 11.49 5.47 2.85
CA VAL A 406 10.75 6.72 2.69
C VAL A 406 9.52 6.43 1.85
N ARG A 407 8.34 6.63 2.42
CA ARG A 407 7.06 6.56 1.72
C ARG A 407 6.55 7.97 1.41
N GLY A 408 6.14 8.18 0.17
CA GLY A 408 5.50 9.43 -0.25
C GLY A 408 5.39 9.59 -1.75
N LEU A 409 5.10 10.82 -2.21
CA LEU A 409 4.89 11.12 -3.62
C LEU A 409 6.22 11.24 -4.37
N LEU A 410 6.52 10.27 -5.23
CA LEU A 410 7.70 10.27 -6.11
C LEU A 410 7.38 10.91 -7.47
N PHE A 411 7.99 12.06 -7.77
CA PHE A 411 7.77 12.78 -9.02
C PHE A 411 9.05 13.11 -9.77
N PHE A 412 8.95 13.15 -11.10
CA PHE A 412 10.05 13.47 -12.00
C PHE A 412 9.90 14.90 -12.54
N THR A 413 10.99 15.66 -12.56
CA THR A 413 10.99 17.08 -12.96
C THR A 413 11.46 17.31 -14.40
N GLY A 414 11.62 16.24 -15.18
CA GLY A 414 12.27 16.27 -16.50
C GLY A 414 13.78 15.99 -16.44
N SER A 415 14.42 16.17 -15.28
CA SER A 415 15.85 15.89 -15.09
C SER A 415 16.18 15.03 -13.87
N SER A 416 15.37 15.08 -12.82
CA SER A 416 15.63 14.37 -11.57
C SER A 416 14.36 13.91 -10.88
N PHE A 417 14.49 12.84 -10.10
CA PHE A 417 13.45 12.35 -9.20
C PHE A 417 13.51 13.05 -7.85
N ASN A 418 12.32 13.35 -7.35
CA ASN A 418 12.09 14.02 -6.09
C ASN A 418 10.96 13.30 -5.35
N MET A 419 10.98 13.34 -4.02
CA MET A 419 9.97 12.73 -3.19
C MET A 419 9.54 13.69 -2.09
N ILE A 420 8.24 13.90 -1.92
CA ILE A 420 7.69 14.53 -0.70
C ILE A 420 7.36 13.39 0.25
N ALA A 421 8.02 13.36 1.41
CA ALA A 421 7.88 12.27 2.37
C ALA A 421 6.61 12.44 3.21
N GLY A 422 5.73 11.44 3.20
CA GLY A 422 4.65 11.29 4.17
C GLY A 422 5.14 10.58 5.42
N ARG A 423 6.03 9.58 5.24
CA ARG A 423 6.59 8.77 6.31
C ARG A 423 8.06 8.42 6.05
N ILE A 424 8.85 8.31 7.12
CA ILE A 424 10.22 7.79 7.10
C ILE A 424 10.37 6.76 8.21
N GLY A 425 10.73 5.53 7.85
CA GLY A 425 10.92 4.39 8.75
C GLY A 425 12.29 3.71 8.63
N GLN A 426 12.52 2.66 9.43
CA GLN A 426 13.73 1.82 9.40
C GLN A 426 13.48 0.39 8.88
#